data_AF-A0A7Z2PV93-F1
#
_entry.id   AF-A0A7Z2PV93-F1
#
_cell.length_a   1.000
_cell.length_b   1.000
_cell.length_c   1.000
_cell.angle_alpha   90.00
_cell.angle_beta   90.00
_cell.angle_gamma   90.00
#
_symmetry.space_group_name_H-M   'P 1'
#
loop_
_entity.id
_entity.type
_entity.pdbx_description
1 polymer ?
#
loop_
_entity_poly.entity_id
_entity_poly.type
_entity_poly.pdbx_seq_one_letter_code
_entity_poly.pdbx_strand_id
1 'polypeptide(L)' 'MSNDKPLKPDDFPVEVEGDELMTADGKPIAKAKTPDIAEDIADRLNEDDYRKEQNRWSA' A
#
# COMPACT_ATOMS: atom_id res chain seq x y z
N MET A 1 9.23 17.10 0.13
CA MET A 1 8.96 16.59 -1.23
C MET A 1 8.46 15.17 -1.04
N SER A 2 7.15 14.96 -1.16
CA SER A 2 6.57 13.62 -1.10
C SER A 2 7.13 12.84 -2.29
N ASN A 3 7.74 11.68 -2.04
CA ASN A 3 8.17 10.81 -3.12
C ASN A 3 6.91 10.19 -3.72
N ASP A 4 6.24 10.93 -4.59
CA ASP A 4 5.04 10.50 -5.35
C ASP A 4 5.44 9.47 -6.43
N LYS A 5 6.16 8.42 -6.02
CA LYS A 5 6.39 7.27 -6.88
C LYS A 5 5.10 6.44 -6.87
N PRO A 6 4.54 6.12 -8.05
CA PRO A 6 3.40 5.23 -8.12
C PRO A 6 3.80 3.87 -7.54
N LEU A 7 2.96 3.37 -6.63
CA LEU A 7 3.04 2.02 -6.08
C LEU A 7 2.95 0.98 -7.20
N LYS A 8 3.82 -0.03 -7.15
CA LYS A 8 3.80 -1.17 -8.07
C LYS A 8 3.14 -2.38 -7.40
N PRO A 9 2.62 -3.36 -8.17
CA PRO A 9 2.11 -4.60 -7.61
C PRO A 9 3.13 -5.34 -6.73
N ASP A 10 4.42 -5.26 -7.08
CA ASP A 10 5.50 -5.87 -6.28
C ASP A 10 5.72 -5.18 -4.92
N ASP A 11 5.17 -3.99 -4.70
CA ASP A 11 5.27 -3.27 -3.43
C ASP A 11 4.18 -3.76 -2.41
N PHE A 12 3.34 -4.72 -2.79
CA PHE A 12 2.30 -5.33 -1.95
C PHE A 12 2.73 -6.73 -1.44
N PRO A 13 2.28 -7.15 -0.23
CA PRO A 13 1.41 -6.41 0.68
C PRO A 13 2.14 -5.25 1.39
N VAL A 14 1.40 -4.17 1.62
CA VAL A 14 1.83 -3.00 2.39
C VAL A 14 1.61 -3.27 3.86
N GLU A 15 2.62 -3.03 4.67
CA GLU A 15 2.62 -3.11 6.12
C GLU A 15 2.64 -1.70 6.74
N VAL A 16 2.21 -1.60 8.00
CA VAL A 16 2.19 -0.35 8.74
C VAL A 16 3.08 -0.46 9.96
N GLU A 17 4.05 0.43 10.08
CA GLU A 17 4.85 0.61 11.28
C GLU A 17 4.55 1.98 11.89
N GLY A 18 3.64 1.99 12.87
CA GLY A 18 3.18 3.22 13.48
C GLY A 18 2.39 4.07 12.50
N ASP A 19 2.93 5.22 12.10
CA ASP A 19 2.32 6.13 11.13
C ASP A 19 2.95 6.03 9.73
N GLU A 20 3.86 5.07 9.50
CA GLU A 20 4.53 4.86 8.22
C GLU A 20 4.04 3.59 7.51
N LEU A 21 3.74 3.74 6.24
CA LEU A 21 3.40 2.69 5.29
C LEU A 21 4.69 2.19 4.65
N MET A 22 4.93 0.90 4.75
CA MET A 22 6.12 0.22 4.22
C MET A 22 5.72 -0.98 3.38
N THR A 23 6.56 -1.37 2.44
CA THR A 23 6.38 -2.64 1.73
C THR A 23 6.79 -3.79 2.65
N ALA A 24 6.34 -5.02 2.37
CA ALA A 24 6.83 -6.24 3.04
C ALA A 24 8.37 -6.42 2.95
N ASP A 25 9.02 -5.78 1.97
CA ASP A 25 10.48 -5.73 1.87
C ASP A 25 11.15 -4.72 2.82
N GLY A 26 10.36 -4.03 3.66
CA GLY A 26 10.83 -3.03 4.63
C GLY A 26 11.16 -1.67 4.00
N LYS A 27 10.62 -1.36 2.82
CA LYS A 27 10.89 -0.09 2.15
C LYS A 27 9.79 0.93 2.46
N PRO A 28 10.13 2.14 2.94
CA PRO A 28 9.13 3.15 3.24
C PRO A 28 8.50 3.70 1.96
N ILE A 29 7.17 3.64 1.90
CA ILE A 29 6.34 4.10 0.79
C ILE A 29 5.87 5.52 1.09
N ALA A 30 5.20 5.68 2.24
CA ALA A 30 4.52 6.91 2.60
C ALA A 30 4.40 7.02 4.12
N LYS A 31 4.20 8.24 4.61
CA LYS A 31 3.90 8.51 6.01
C LYS A 31 2.51 9.11 6.10
N ALA A 32 1.64 8.45 6.85
CA ALA A 32 0.32 8.98 7.18
C ALA A 32 0.43 10.03 8.28
N LYS A 33 -0.64 10.81 8.44
CA LYS A 33 -0.70 11.82 9.51
C LYS A 33 -0.90 11.20 10.89
N THR A 34 -1.52 10.03 10.95
CA THR A 34 -1.82 9.28 12.17
C THR A 34 -1.70 7.78 11.88
N PRO A 35 -1.39 6.97 12.90
CA PRO A 35 -1.31 5.52 12.76
C PRO A 35 -2.63 4.90 12.24
N ASP A 36 -3.78 5.36 12.76
CA ASP A 36 -5.10 4.88 12.31
C ASP A 36 -5.33 5.11 10.80
N ILE A 37 -4.80 6.22 10.25
CA ILE A 37 -4.90 6.52 8.82
C ILE A 37 -3.94 5.65 8.01
N ALA A 38 -2.75 5.33 8.56
CA ALA A 38 -1.83 4.41 7.90
C ALA A 38 -2.45 3.01 7.78
N GLU A 39 -3.10 2.52 8.85
CA GLU A 39 -3.79 1.23 8.86
C GLU A 39 -4.94 1.19 7.84
N ASP A 40 -5.83 2.19 7.84
CA ASP A 40 -6.92 2.29 6.84
C ASP A 40 -6.37 2.33 5.40
N ILE A 41 -5.29 3.08 5.16
CA ILE A 41 -4.67 3.15 3.84
C ILE A 41 -4.05 1.82 3.44
N ALA A 42 -3.34 1.14 4.34
CA ALA A 42 -2.72 -0.16 4.05
C ALA A 42 -3.77 -1.23 3.74
N ASP A 43 -4.83 -1.32 4.54
CA ASP A 43 -5.91 -2.26 4.33
C ASP A 43 -6.59 -2.03 2.97
N ARG A 44 -6.90 -0.76 2.64
CA ARG A 44 -7.50 -0.40 1.35
C ARG A 44 -6.58 -0.70 0.17
N LEU A 45 -5.30 -0.38 0.30
CA LEU A 45 -4.28 -0.66 -0.70
C LEU A 45 -4.19 -2.17 -0.96
N ASN A 46 -4.06 -2.97 0.10
CA ASN A 46 -3.97 -4.43 0.02
C ASN A 46 -5.25 -5.05 -0.56
N GLU A 47 -6.43 -4.53 -0.23
CA GLU A 47 -7.71 -5.00 -0.80
C GLU A 47 -7.85 -4.65 -2.30
N ASP A 48 -7.46 -3.43 -2.70
CA ASP A 48 -7.52 -3.00 -4.10
C ASP A 48 -6.57 -3.81 -4.99
N ASP A 49 -5.37 -4.16 -4.52
CA ASP A 49 -4.44 -5.02 -5.28
C ASP A 49 -5.00 -6.45 -5.44
N TYR A 50 -5.60 -7.00 -4.38
CA TYR A 50 -6.31 -8.29 -4.44
C TYR A 50 -7.45 -8.28 -5.49
N ARG A 51 -8.16 -7.17 -5.64
CA ARG A 51 -9.22 -7.00 -6.65
C ARG A 51 -8.67 -6.77 -8.07
N LYS A 52 -7.47 -6.20 -8.20
CA LYS A 52 -6.83 -5.95 -9.50
C LYS A 52 -6.36 -7.24 -10.17
N GLU A 53 -5.96 -8.23 -9.38
CA GLU A 53 -5.64 -9.60 -9.85
C GLU A 53 -6.87 -10.27 -10.52
N GLN A 54 -8.08 -9.96 -10.07
CA GLN A 54 -9.34 -10.51 -10.63
C GLN A 54 -9.76 -9.86 -11.97
N ASN A 55 -9.14 -8.74 -12.36
CA ASN A 55 -9.42 -8.07 -13.64
C ASN A 55 -8.52 -8.53 -14.79
N ARG A 56 -7.67 -9.55 -14.58
CA ARG A 56 -6.92 -10.20 -15.68
C ARG A 56 -7.75 -11.21 -16.48
N TRP A 57 -8.99 -11.49 -16.10
CA TRP A 57 -9.91 -12.43 -16.79
C TRP A 57 -11.26 -11.83 -17.22
N SER A 58 -11.33 -10.53 -17.50
CA SER A 58 -12.42 -10.00 -18.33
C SER A 58 -11.89 -9.70 -19.73
N ALA A 59 -11.61 -10.77 -20.47
CA ALA A 59 -11.52 -10.74 -21.93
C ALA A 59 -12.93 -10.58 -22.54
#